data_AF-A0A2A2RM34-F1
#
_entry.id   AF-A0A2A2RM34-F1
#
_cell.length_a   1.000
_cell.length_b   1.000
_cell.length_c   1.000
_cell.angle_alpha   90.00
_cell.angle_beta   90.00
_cell.angle_gamma   90.00
#
_symmetry.space_group_name_H-M   'P 1'
#
loop_
_entity.id
_entity.type
_entity.pdbx_description
1 polymer ?
#
loop_
_entity_poly.entity_id
_entity_poly.type
_entity_poly.pdbx_seq_one_letter_code
_entity_poly.pdbx_strand_id
1 'polypeptide(L)'
;MALAIAGFLLPQEVPLEWYPLNEPGTDINYLEISCAADTTGDVQIYYNLSRGINELNCIKFPISPTTQTYTYTFPLPDGPITELRVDPPSKGGALNIRQMRIINRRGEEIRRFTRDMFRPTNQIAAITPSPEGWKLISTPTANDPYTRIEIFSPIIPVGKDHRNLLRCLLSTGYLAMMLTILLLAVLFTFYRPTHWRDLAAHVGFMASIALMFAFVGNRGLIRNSVYYAQYKPWSMAAGLTLEFDLLNRGTSNAQLFWDTGAGVNEAESKRQDYEPHQGLQTLRFPLPDKSIKGLRFDPHDGDGRLEIRGIRVVDAGQRTRAVLPLSALRAVSQIAKLEATDERVVLEIAAGEKDPITEFSPAAVAQVNGVISAKR
;
A
#
# COMPACT_ATOMS: atom_id res chain seq x y z
N MET A 1 40.97 3.43 17.67
CA MET A 1 40.41 2.30 16.89
C MET A 1 39.43 1.45 17.71
N ALA A 2 39.80 0.93 18.89
CA ALA A 2 38.92 0.11 19.73
C ALA A 2 37.57 0.76 20.11
N LEU A 3 37.57 2.07 20.45
CA LEU A 3 36.35 2.82 20.78
C LEU A 3 35.40 2.99 19.58
N ALA A 4 35.92 3.10 18.36
CA ALA A 4 35.11 3.20 17.14
C ALA A 4 34.45 1.85 16.80
N ILE A 5 35.19 0.75 17.01
CA ILE A 5 34.66 -0.62 16.87
C ILE A 5 33.58 -0.87 17.93
N ALA A 6 33.83 -0.50 19.19
CA ALA A 6 32.84 -0.61 20.27
C ALA A 6 31.59 0.25 19.97
N GLY A 7 31.78 1.47 19.49
CA GLY A 7 30.68 2.34 19.05
C GLY A 7 29.85 1.72 17.93
N PHE A 8 30.49 1.04 16.96
CA PHE A 8 29.78 0.35 15.88
C PHE A 8 28.86 -0.78 16.37
N LEU A 9 29.21 -1.43 17.47
CA LEU A 9 28.45 -2.54 18.04
C LEU A 9 27.24 -2.09 18.88
N LEU A 10 27.14 -0.79 19.21
CA LEU A 10 26.00 -0.26 19.96
C LEU A 10 24.74 -0.21 19.07
N PRO A 11 23.57 -0.64 19.60
CA PRO A 11 22.31 -0.60 18.87
C PRO A 11 21.97 0.84 18.49
N GLN A 12 21.62 1.05 17.22
CA GLN A 12 21.13 2.32 16.70
C GLN A 12 20.05 1.99 15.67
N GLU A 13 18.81 2.38 15.97
CA GLU A 13 17.75 2.42 14.97
C GLU A 13 17.69 3.84 14.42
N VAL A 14 17.72 3.96 13.10
CA VAL A 14 17.52 5.23 12.41
C VAL A 14 16.19 5.06 11.69
N PRO A 15 15.18 5.91 11.96
CA PRO A 15 13.96 5.87 11.17
C PRO A 15 14.35 6.06 9.71
N LEU A 16 13.72 5.32 8.81
CA LEU A 16 13.84 5.58 7.38
C LEU A 16 13.05 6.84 7.06
N GLU A 17 13.47 7.97 7.62
CA GLU A 17 12.91 9.27 7.30
C GLU A 17 13.26 9.60 5.85
N TRP A 18 12.24 10.11 5.17
CA TRP A 18 12.33 10.48 3.79
C TRP A 18 13.18 11.74 3.64
N TYR A 19 14.31 11.62 2.93
CA TYR A 19 14.99 12.74 2.32
C TYR A 19 14.87 12.60 0.80
N PRO A 20 14.20 13.55 0.11
CA PRO A 20 14.26 13.61 -1.34
C PRO A 20 15.67 14.09 -1.70
N LEU A 21 16.58 13.15 -1.94
CA LEU A 21 17.80 13.47 -2.65
C LEU A 21 17.45 13.62 -4.12
N ASN A 22 16.78 14.73 -4.49
CA ASN A 22 16.53 15.28 -5.83
C ASN A 22 16.15 14.34 -7.00
N GLU A 23 15.90 13.05 -6.79
CA GLU A 23 15.42 12.13 -7.81
C GLU A 23 13.92 11.93 -7.66
N PRO A 24 13.11 12.49 -8.58
CA PRO A 24 11.68 12.24 -8.62
C PRO A 24 11.41 10.88 -9.26
N GLY A 25 11.94 9.81 -8.67
CA GLY A 25 11.60 8.45 -9.08
C GLY A 25 10.10 8.19 -8.92
N THR A 26 9.52 7.44 -9.85
CA THR A 26 8.11 6.99 -9.81
C THR A 26 7.83 5.95 -8.74
N ASP A 27 8.88 5.52 -8.06
CA ASP A 27 8.94 4.25 -7.34
C ASP A 27 8.79 4.41 -5.82
N ILE A 28 8.49 5.63 -5.38
CA ILE A 28 8.15 5.93 -4.00
C ILE A 28 6.68 5.58 -3.80
N ASN A 29 6.42 4.81 -2.76
CA ASN A 29 5.09 4.40 -2.38
C ASN A 29 4.51 5.41 -1.37
N TYR A 30 3.22 5.64 -1.45
CA TYR A 30 2.46 6.47 -0.52
C TYR A 30 1.30 5.64 0.03
N LEU A 31 1.06 5.75 1.33
CA LEU A 31 -0.18 5.29 1.93
C LEU A 31 -1.22 6.39 1.78
N GLU A 32 -2.30 6.08 1.07
CA GLU A 32 -3.47 6.93 0.97
C GLU A 32 -4.61 6.32 1.79
N ILE A 33 -5.20 7.12 2.67
CA ILE A 33 -6.39 6.74 3.45
C ILE A 33 -7.42 7.86 3.37
N SER A 34 -8.64 7.51 2.94
CA SER A 34 -9.81 8.39 2.98
C SER A 34 -10.67 8.00 4.17
N CYS A 35 -10.70 8.81 5.22
CA CYS A 35 -11.39 8.49 6.46
C CYS A 35 -12.09 9.68 7.13
N ALA A 36 -13.00 9.35 8.02
CA ALA A 36 -13.73 10.26 8.91
C ALA A 36 -13.85 9.59 10.28
N ALA A 37 -13.85 10.38 11.35
CA ALA A 37 -14.06 9.89 12.71
C ALA A 37 -15.29 10.57 13.32
N ASP A 38 -15.92 9.93 14.29
CA ASP A 38 -16.98 10.53 15.12
C ASP A 38 -16.46 11.13 16.44
N THR A 39 -15.21 10.84 16.79
CA THR A 39 -14.50 11.35 17.97
C THR A 39 -13.25 12.14 17.57
N THR A 40 -12.84 13.06 18.44
CA THR A 40 -11.56 13.77 18.31
C THR A 40 -10.44 12.90 18.84
N GLY A 41 -9.35 12.79 18.10
CA GLY A 41 -8.14 12.12 18.56
C GLY A 41 -7.10 11.96 17.46
N ASP A 42 -6.15 11.08 17.69
CA ASP A 42 -5.13 10.75 16.70
C ASP A 42 -5.45 9.41 16.06
N VAL A 43 -5.36 9.33 14.74
CA VAL A 43 -5.26 8.06 14.02
C VAL A 43 -3.78 7.73 13.90
N GLN A 44 -3.42 6.49 14.22
CA GLN A 44 -2.06 6.00 14.06
C GLN A 44 -2.03 4.80 13.12
N ILE A 45 -1.06 4.80 12.20
CA ILE A 45 -0.85 3.70 11.27
C ILE A 45 0.60 3.27 11.38
N TYR A 46 0.81 2.12 12.02
CA TYR A 46 2.10 1.50 12.14
C TYR A 46 2.38 0.61 10.92
N TYR A 47 3.63 0.56 10.50
CA TYR A 47 4.09 -0.32 9.42
C TYR A 47 5.27 -1.17 9.87
N ASN A 48 5.20 -2.47 9.62
CA ASN A 48 6.28 -3.40 9.92
C ASN A 48 7.23 -3.52 8.72
N LEU A 49 8.49 -3.11 8.92
CA LEU A 49 9.56 -3.25 7.93
C LEU A 49 10.32 -4.58 8.08
N SER A 50 9.56 -5.67 8.16
CA SER A 50 10.01 -7.05 8.39
C SER A 50 10.80 -7.32 9.68
N ARG A 51 10.74 -6.41 10.67
CA ARG A 51 11.43 -6.53 11.97
C ARG A 51 10.51 -6.43 13.19
N GLY A 52 9.20 -6.46 12.96
CA GLY A 52 8.19 -6.19 13.98
C GLY A 52 7.67 -4.75 13.91
N ILE A 53 6.55 -4.52 14.59
CA ILE A 53 6.00 -3.17 14.80
C ILE A 53 6.86 -2.45 15.84
N ASN A 54 7.23 -1.19 15.58
CA ASN A 54 7.93 -0.33 16.52
C ASN A 54 7.36 1.10 16.47
N GLU A 55 7.65 1.90 17.50
CA GLU A 55 7.12 3.26 17.64
C GLU A 55 7.69 4.26 16.62
N LEU A 56 8.87 3.97 16.06
CA LEU A 56 9.53 4.81 15.05
C LEU A 56 8.89 4.67 13.67
N ASN A 57 8.20 3.56 13.41
CA ASN A 57 7.59 3.23 12.13
C ASN A 57 6.08 3.46 12.17
N CYS A 58 5.69 4.71 12.38
CA CYS A 58 4.30 5.11 12.54
C CYS A 58 4.01 6.40 11.78
N ILE A 59 2.85 6.44 11.13
CA ILE A 59 2.19 7.66 10.67
C ILE A 59 1.15 8.04 11.71
N LYS A 60 1.26 9.24 12.28
CA LYS A 60 0.32 9.78 13.25
C LYS A 60 -0.26 11.08 12.74
N PHE A 61 -1.59 11.20 12.75
CA PHE A 61 -2.26 12.43 12.36
C PHE A 61 -3.51 12.68 13.20
N PRO A 62 -3.78 13.94 13.58
CA PRO A 62 -4.99 14.29 14.31
C PRO A 62 -6.21 14.27 13.38
N ILE A 63 -7.35 13.87 13.92
CA ILE A 63 -8.65 13.93 13.26
C ILE A 63 -9.70 14.50 14.22
N SER A 64 -10.60 15.33 13.69
CA SER A 64 -11.76 15.85 14.42
C SER A 64 -13.05 15.18 13.92
N PRO A 65 -14.12 15.15 14.73
CA PRO A 65 -15.40 14.60 14.33
C PRO A 65 -15.90 15.22 13.04
N THR A 66 -16.17 14.38 12.04
CA THR A 66 -16.69 14.82 10.73
C THR A 66 -17.53 13.72 10.11
N THR A 67 -18.58 14.10 9.40
CA THR A 67 -19.34 13.18 8.54
C THR A 67 -18.73 13.05 7.15
N GLN A 68 -17.96 14.05 6.72
CA GLN A 68 -17.24 14.05 5.44
C GLN A 68 -15.90 13.34 5.59
N THR A 69 -15.58 12.45 4.64
CA THR A 69 -14.28 11.78 4.56
C THR A 69 -13.23 12.71 3.96
N TYR A 70 -12.06 12.77 4.59
CA TYR A 70 -10.89 13.47 4.09
C TYR A 70 -9.85 12.45 3.63
N THR A 71 -9.12 12.79 2.57
CA THR A 71 -8.06 11.94 2.02
C THR A 71 -6.71 12.43 2.51
N TYR A 72 -5.99 11.56 3.21
CA TYR A 72 -4.64 11.78 3.70
C TYR A 72 -3.67 10.90 2.91
N THR A 73 -2.55 11.48 2.48
CA THR A 73 -1.53 10.79 1.70
C THR A 73 -0.18 10.97 2.38
N PHE A 74 0.44 9.87 2.76
CA PHE A 74 1.71 9.86 3.50
C PHE A 74 2.77 9.09 2.73
N PRO A 75 4.00 9.61 2.62
CA PRO A 75 5.09 8.86 2.04
C PRO A 75 5.39 7.62 2.90
N LEU A 76 5.67 6.49 2.26
CA LEU A 76 6.12 5.28 2.92
C LEU A 76 7.63 5.13 2.78
N PRO A 77 8.30 4.48 3.74
CA PRO A 77 9.74 4.28 3.69
C PRO A 77 10.17 3.27 2.59
N ASP A 78 11.44 3.34 2.21
CA ASP A 78 12.08 2.43 1.24
C ASP A 78 12.46 1.08 1.90
N GLY A 79 11.45 0.36 2.39
CA GLY A 79 11.60 -0.96 3.01
C GLY A 79 10.45 -1.91 2.65
N PRO A 80 10.65 -3.23 2.81
CA PRO A 80 9.60 -4.22 2.59
C PRO A 80 8.55 -4.12 3.72
N ILE A 81 7.33 -3.73 3.38
CA ILE A 81 6.23 -3.66 4.35
C ILE A 81 5.54 -5.01 4.42
N THR A 82 5.55 -5.63 5.60
CA THR A 82 5.01 -6.99 5.82
C THR A 82 3.73 -7.01 6.64
N GLU A 83 3.38 -5.88 7.27
CA GLU A 83 2.18 -5.75 8.09
C GLU A 83 1.87 -4.26 8.27
N LEU A 84 0.58 -3.94 8.37
CA LEU A 84 0.11 -2.66 8.85
C LEU A 84 -0.73 -2.87 10.11
N ARG A 85 -0.62 -1.95 11.06
CA ARG A 85 -1.52 -1.84 12.21
C ARG A 85 -2.20 -0.47 12.13
N VAL A 86 -3.53 -0.47 12.21
CA VAL A 86 -4.34 0.75 12.15
C VAL A 86 -5.06 0.94 13.47
N ASP A 87 -4.80 2.08 14.08
CA ASP A 87 -5.29 2.48 15.39
C ASP A 87 -6.28 3.62 15.18
N PRO A 88 -7.59 3.37 15.35
CA PRO A 88 -8.58 4.44 15.39
C PRO A 88 -8.36 5.35 16.62
N PRO A 89 -9.03 6.51 16.67
CA PRO A 89 -8.93 7.40 17.83
C PRO A 89 -9.23 6.69 19.16
N SER A 90 -8.42 7.00 20.18
CA SER A 90 -8.63 6.52 21.54
C SER A 90 -9.90 7.12 22.17
N LYS A 91 -10.37 6.50 23.27
CA LYS A 91 -11.59 6.86 24.04
C LYS A 91 -12.91 6.43 23.40
N GLY A 92 -12.88 5.35 22.61
CA GLY A 92 -14.06 4.83 21.92
C GLY A 92 -14.40 5.64 20.66
N GLY A 93 -15.46 5.21 19.98
CA GLY A 93 -15.93 5.81 18.72
C GLY A 93 -15.68 4.92 17.50
N ALA A 94 -15.91 5.49 16.32
CA ALA A 94 -15.80 4.83 15.04
C ALA A 94 -14.92 5.63 14.07
N LEU A 95 -13.93 4.94 13.49
CA LEU A 95 -13.21 5.42 12.31
C LEU A 95 -13.88 4.83 11.06
N ASN A 96 -14.56 5.69 10.29
CA ASN A 96 -15.11 5.33 8.99
C ASN A 96 -14.01 5.46 7.92
N ILE A 97 -13.67 4.36 7.28
CA ILE A 97 -12.69 4.29 6.20
C ILE A 97 -13.45 4.08 4.89
N ARG A 98 -13.41 5.07 4.01
CA ARG A 98 -13.93 4.96 2.63
C ARG A 98 -12.98 4.17 1.75
N GLN A 99 -11.68 4.41 1.92
CA GLN A 99 -10.64 3.80 1.12
C GLN A 99 -9.34 3.78 1.90
N MET A 100 -8.55 2.72 1.73
CA MET A 100 -7.16 2.67 2.15
C MET A 100 -6.37 1.92 1.09
N ARG A 101 -5.31 2.51 0.56
CA ARG A 101 -4.49 1.92 -0.49
C ARG A 101 -3.06 2.42 -0.44
N ILE A 102 -2.16 1.67 -1.07
CA ILE A 102 -0.83 2.13 -1.42
C ILE A 102 -0.84 2.52 -2.90
N ILE A 103 -0.39 3.73 -3.16
CA ILE A 103 -0.20 4.26 -4.52
C ILE A 103 1.27 4.57 -4.75
N ASN A 104 1.68 4.66 -6.01
CA ASN A 104 2.97 5.24 -6.35
C ASN A 104 2.85 6.77 -6.52
N ARG A 105 3.96 7.43 -6.85
CA ARG A 105 3.99 8.90 -7.06
C ARG A 105 3.10 9.38 -8.23
N ARG A 106 2.75 8.52 -9.18
CA ARG A 106 1.81 8.82 -10.28
C ARG A 106 0.34 8.65 -9.90
N GLY A 107 0.06 8.22 -8.67
CA GLY A 107 -1.29 7.87 -8.24
C GLY A 107 -1.75 6.49 -8.70
N GLU A 108 -0.88 5.69 -9.32
CA GLU A 108 -1.20 4.33 -9.72
C GLU A 108 -1.30 3.45 -8.47
N GLU A 109 -2.39 2.68 -8.37
CA GLU A 109 -2.66 1.82 -7.23
C GLU A 109 -1.75 0.58 -7.26
N ILE A 110 -0.97 0.38 -6.19
CA ILE A 110 -0.10 -0.77 -5.97
C ILE A 110 -0.84 -1.86 -5.20
N ARG A 111 -1.61 -1.46 -4.19
CA ARG A 111 -2.41 -2.37 -3.36
C ARG A 111 -3.56 -1.61 -2.72
N ARG A 112 -4.73 -2.22 -2.70
CA ARG A 112 -5.87 -1.73 -1.92
C ARG A 112 -6.11 -2.64 -0.73
N PHE A 113 -6.50 -2.04 0.38
CA PHE A 113 -6.94 -2.75 1.57
C PHE A 113 -8.46 -2.70 1.64
N THR A 114 -9.08 -3.86 1.78
CA THR A 114 -10.53 -4.02 1.91
C THR A 114 -10.88 -4.41 3.34
N ARG A 115 -12.13 -4.20 3.74
CA ARG A 115 -12.65 -4.50 5.09
C ARG A 115 -12.22 -5.87 5.61
N ASP A 116 -12.32 -6.90 4.77
CA ASP A 116 -12.00 -8.30 5.09
C ASP A 116 -10.51 -8.59 5.29
N MET A 117 -9.62 -7.64 5.02
CA MET A 117 -8.19 -7.74 5.36
C MET A 117 -7.88 -7.27 6.78
N PHE A 118 -8.76 -6.49 7.39
CA PHE A 118 -8.59 -6.03 8.76
C PHE A 118 -8.97 -7.13 9.73
N ARG A 119 -8.13 -7.35 10.74
CA ARG A 119 -8.38 -8.25 11.85
C ARG A 119 -8.50 -7.42 13.12
N PRO A 120 -9.63 -7.48 13.84
CA PRO A 120 -9.71 -6.85 15.15
C PRO A 120 -8.70 -7.53 16.08
N THR A 121 -7.93 -6.76 16.87
CA THR A 121 -6.93 -7.35 17.76
C THR A 121 -7.09 -6.87 19.18
N ASN A 122 -7.03 -5.57 19.44
CA ASN A 122 -7.19 -5.04 20.80
C ASN A 122 -8.28 -3.97 20.83
N GLN A 123 -9.23 -4.09 21.75
CA GLN A 123 -10.28 -3.08 22.01
C GLN A 123 -11.07 -2.59 20.77
N ILE A 124 -11.12 -3.41 19.72
CA ILE A 124 -12.00 -3.22 18.57
C ILE A 124 -13.26 -4.04 18.82
N ALA A 125 -14.39 -3.36 18.96
CA ALA A 125 -15.69 -3.99 19.17
C ALA A 125 -16.21 -4.65 17.89
N ALA A 126 -16.05 -3.98 16.74
CA ALA A 126 -16.52 -4.50 15.46
C ALA A 126 -15.83 -3.84 14.26
N ILE A 127 -15.81 -4.55 13.14
CA ILE A 127 -15.47 -4.02 11.82
C ILE A 127 -16.71 -4.22 10.94
N THR A 128 -17.43 -3.15 10.63
CA THR A 128 -18.74 -3.24 9.97
C THR A 128 -18.73 -2.58 8.59
N PRO A 129 -19.37 -3.19 7.59
CA PRO A 129 -19.52 -2.56 6.28
C PRO A 129 -20.40 -1.30 6.40
N SER A 130 -20.09 -0.28 5.60
CA SER A 130 -20.86 0.96 5.50
C SER A 130 -21.11 1.31 4.03
N PRO A 131 -22.13 2.11 3.68
CA PRO A 131 -22.36 2.47 2.28
C PRO A 131 -21.16 3.16 1.63
N GLU A 132 -20.36 3.88 2.42
CA GLU A 132 -19.18 4.58 1.93
C GLU A 132 -17.88 3.78 2.04
N GLY A 133 -17.88 2.60 2.66
CA GLY A 133 -16.69 1.80 2.93
C GLY A 133 -16.91 0.86 4.12
N TRP A 134 -16.16 1.05 5.20
CA TRP A 134 -16.35 0.29 6.44
C TRP A 134 -15.99 1.11 7.68
N LYS A 135 -16.50 0.70 8.83
CA LYS A 135 -16.24 1.33 10.13
C LYS A 135 -15.40 0.41 11.00
N LEU A 136 -14.34 0.95 11.59
CA LEU A 136 -13.64 0.35 12.73
C LEU A 136 -14.25 0.93 14.00
N ILE A 137 -14.94 0.12 14.79
CA ILE A 137 -15.64 0.55 15.99
C ILE A 137 -14.83 0.11 17.20
N SER A 138 -14.31 1.06 17.96
CA SER A 138 -13.60 0.83 19.22
C SER A 138 -14.58 0.51 20.35
N THR A 139 -14.15 -0.23 21.38
CA THR A 139 -14.96 -0.38 22.60
C THR A 139 -15.13 0.99 23.32
N PRO A 140 -16.23 1.23 24.05
CA PRO A 140 -16.50 2.55 24.65
C PRO A 140 -15.41 3.10 25.58
N THR A 141 -14.62 2.21 26.20
CA THR A 141 -13.53 2.56 27.12
C THR A 141 -12.14 2.31 26.52
N ALA A 142 -12.05 2.14 25.20
CA ALA A 142 -10.79 1.82 24.53
C ALA A 142 -9.75 2.92 24.76
N ASN A 143 -8.55 2.53 25.19
CA ASN A 143 -7.40 3.41 25.33
C ASN A 143 -6.31 3.10 24.29
N ASP A 144 -6.24 1.87 23.79
CA ASP A 144 -5.31 1.39 22.76
C ASP A 144 -6.05 0.49 21.74
N PRO A 145 -7.09 1.00 21.06
CA PRO A 145 -7.78 0.21 20.04
C PRO A 145 -6.89 0.04 18.81
N TYR A 146 -6.74 -1.20 18.32
CA TYR A 146 -6.06 -1.42 17.06
C TYR A 146 -6.52 -2.65 16.29
N THR A 147 -6.37 -2.53 14.98
CA THR A 147 -6.55 -3.61 14.01
C THR A 147 -5.22 -3.97 13.37
N ARG A 148 -5.14 -5.20 12.88
CA ARG A 148 -3.99 -5.72 12.16
C ARG A 148 -4.36 -6.07 10.71
N ILE A 149 -3.46 -5.75 9.79
CA ILE A 149 -3.54 -6.14 8.38
C ILE A 149 -2.27 -6.94 8.07
N GLU A 150 -2.42 -8.25 7.96
CA GLU A 150 -1.32 -9.13 7.56
C GLU A 150 -1.08 -9.03 6.07
N ILE A 151 0.16 -8.77 5.67
CA ILE A 151 0.55 -8.64 4.28
C ILE A 151 1.42 -9.84 3.90
N PHE A 152 0.75 -10.93 3.47
CA PHE A 152 1.41 -12.18 3.09
C PHE A 152 2.37 -12.03 1.91
N SER A 153 2.08 -11.11 0.99
CA SER A 153 2.99 -10.70 -0.07
C SER A 153 3.52 -9.30 0.25
N PRO A 154 4.75 -9.19 0.79
CA PRO A 154 5.33 -7.92 1.22
C PRO A 154 5.28 -6.86 0.14
N ILE A 155 5.02 -5.61 0.54
CA ILE A 155 5.02 -4.48 -0.38
C ILE A 155 6.45 -3.98 -0.46
N ILE A 156 7.08 -4.24 -1.61
CA ILE A 156 8.47 -3.90 -1.85
C ILE A 156 8.51 -2.71 -2.83
N PRO A 157 9.03 -1.54 -2.40
CA PRO A 157 9.23 -0.41 -3.29
C PRO A 157 10.20 -0.77 -4.41
N VAL A 158 9.87 -0.38 -5.65
CA VAL A 158 10.76 -0.56 -6.81
C VAL A 158 12.02 0.28 -6.58
N GLY A 159 13.20 -0.21 -6.95
CA GLY A 159 14.46 0.54 -6.80
C GLY A 159 14.92 0.80 -5.37
N LYS A 160 14.32 0.15 -4.35
CA LYS A 160 14.68 0.35 -2.93
C LYS A 160 16.18 0.21 -2.66
N ASP A 161 16.85 -0.75 -3.30
CA ASP A 161 18.25 -1.08 -3.02
C ASP A 161 19.19 0.00 -3.54
N HIS A 162 18.89 0.52 -4.73
CA HIS A 162 19.61 1.63 -5.31
C HIS A 162 19.47 2.90 -4.44
N ARG A 163 18.24 3.25 -4.04
CA ARG A 163 17.99 4.43 -3.19
C ARG A 163 18.63 4.30 -1.81
N ASN A 164 18.55 3.12 -1.19
CA ASN A 164 19.17 2.85 0.10
C ASN A 164 20.70 2.95 0.01
N LEU A 165 21.32 2.42 -1.04
CA LEU A 165 22.75 2.56 -1.30
C LEU A 165 23.16 4.03 -1.49
N LEU A 166 22.44 4.78 -2.33
CA LEU A 166 22.70 6.20 -2.55
C LEU A 166 22.56 7.00 -1.24
N ARG A 167 21.54 6.74 -0.43
CA ARG A 167 21.34 7.36 0.88
C ARG A 167 22.53 7.09 1.80
N CYS A 168 23.04 5.86 1.83
CA CYS A 168 24.22 5.52 2.60
C CYS A 168 25.47 6.27 2.13
N LEU A 169 25.74 6.28 0.82
CA LEU A 169 26.90 6.95 0.25
C LEU A 169 26.87 8.46 0.49
N LEU A 170 25.72 9.09 0.22
CA LEU A 170 25.54 10.54 0.35
C LEU A 170 25.57 10.99 1.82
N SER A 171 24.89 10.28 2.72
CA SER A 171 24.93 10.59 4.16
C SER A 171 26.35 10.41 4.73
N THR A 172 27.05 9.34 4.34
CA THR A 172 28.41 9.07 4.83
C THR A 172 29.41 10.07 4.27
N GLY A 173 29.31 10.40 2.98
CA GLY A 173 30.13 11.44 2.37
C GLY A 173 29.89 12.81 3.00
N TYR A 174 28.63 13.20 3.19
CA TYR A 174 28.27 14.47 3.81
C TYR A 174 28.80 14.59 5.24
N LEU A 175 28.56 13.58 6.07
CA LEU A 175 29.02 13.57 7.46
C LEU A 175 30.55 13.59 7.54
N ALA A 176 31.24 12.82 6.69
CA ALA A 176 32.70 12.81 6.61
C ALA A 176 33.25 14.18 6.21
N MET A 177 32.63 14.83 5.21
CA MET A 177 33.01 16.16 4.75
C MET A 177 32.83 17.20 5.86
N MET A 178 31.66 17.23 6.53
CA MET A 178 31.38 18.15 7.63
C MET A 178 32.37 17.98 8.79
N LEU A 179 32.63 16.74 9.21
CA LEU A 179 33.62 16.43 10.24
C LEU A 179 35.03 16.84 9.81
N THR A 180 35.40 16.62 8.56
CA THR A 180 36.71 17.04 8.02
C THR A 180 36.86 18.55 8.10
N ILE A 181 35.85 19.32 7.68
CA ILE A 181 35.86 20.79 7.75
C ILE A 181 36.05 21.27 9.19
N LEU A 182 35.32 20.68 10.15
CA LEU A 182 35.43 21.03 11.57
C LEU A 182 36.83 20.71 12.13
N LEU A 183 37.37 19.52 11.84
CA LEU A 183 38.70 19.13 12.28
C LEU A 183 39.79 20.00 11.66
N LEU A 184 39.64 20.39 10.39
CA LEU A 184 40.55 21.31 9.72
C LEU A 184 40.50 22.70 10.33
N ALA A 185 39.32 23.21 10.68
CA ALA A 185 39.20 24.51 11.36
C ALA A 185 39.94 24.50 12.71
N VAL A 186 39.81 23.42 13.49
CA VAL A 186 40.57 23.24 14.74
C VAL A 186 42.07 23.14 14.46
N LEU A 187 42.48 22.32 13.50
CA LEU A 187 43.89 22.16 13.11
C LEU A 187 44.51 23.52 12.77
N PHE A 188 43.89 24.31 11.88
CA PHE A 188 44.43 25.61 11.47
C PHE A 188 44.42 26.68 12.58
N THR A 189 43.57 26.51 13.60
CA THR A 189 43.57 27.41 14.77
C THR A 189 44.79 27.16 15.67
N PHE A 190 45.20 25.90 15.84
CA PHE A 190 46.20 25.52 16.83
C PHE A 190 47.55 25.08 16.25
N TYR A 191 47.62 24.74 14.97
CA TYR A 191 48.80 24.19 14.32
C TYR A 191 49.28 25.09 13.18
N ARG A 192 50.56 25.43 13.19
CA ARG A 192 51.24 26.16 12.11
C ARG A 192 52.28 25.24 11.46
N PRO A 193 52.06 24.79 10.22
CA PRO A 193 52.99 23.88 9.57
C PRO A 193 54.29 24.60 9.18
N THR A 194 55.42 23.92 9.38
CA THR A 194 56.75 24.36 8.92
C THR A 194 57.01 23.93 7.47
N HIS A 195 56.44 22.80 7.05
CA HIS A 195 56.54 22.27 5.69
C HIS A 195 55.18 21.77 5.16
N TRP A 196 55.01 21.83 3.84
CA TRP A 196 53.77 21.38 3.19
C TRP A 196 53.51 19.88 3.37
N ARG A 197 54.56 19.06 3.50
CA ARG A 197 54.44 17.61 3.75
C ARG A 197 53.82 17.31 5.10
N ASP A 198 54.22 18.07 6.13
CA ASP A 198 53.68 17.92 7.48
C ASP A 198 52.21 18.32 7.49
N LEU A 199 51.86 19.43 6.83
CA LEU A 199 50.46 19.84 6.67
C LEU A 199 49.64 18.73 5.96
N ALA A 200 50.14 18.20 4.84
CA ALA A 200 49.45 17.16 4.09
C ALA A 200 49.20 15.89 4.93
N ALA A 201 50.19 15.49 5.76
CA ALA A 201 50.04 14.34 6.67
C ALA A 201 48.94 14.58 7.73
N HIS A 202 48.90 15.77 8.33
CA HIS A 202 47.87 16.10 9.34
C HIS A 202 46.48 16.22 8.71
N VAL A 203 46.36 16.86 7.55
CA VAL A 203 45.09 16.94 6.79
C VAL A 203 44.59 15.54 6.43
N GLY A 204 45.48 14.68 5.91
CA GLY A 204 45.14 13.28 5.59
C GLY A 204 44.68 12.51 6.82
N PHE A 205 45.38 12.65 7.95
CA PHE A 205 45.00 12.02 9.22
C PHE A 205 43.62 12.47 9.71
N MET A 206 43.33 13.77 9.67
CA MET A 206 42.02 14.31 10.07
C MET A 206 40.89 13.81 9.16
N ALA A 207 41.12 13.77 7.84
CA ALA A 207 40.16 13.23 6.89
C ALA A 207 39.88 11.73 7.12
N SER A 208 40.92 10.94 7.42
CA SER A 208 40.77 9.53 7.79
C SER A 208 39.96 9.32 9.06
N ILE A 209 40.20 10.13 10.10
CA ILE A 209 39.41 10.13 11.33
C ILE A 209 37.94 10.47 11.03
N ALA A 210 37.70 11.57 10.31
CA ALA A 210 36.36 12.01 9.94
C ALA A 210 35.59 10.93 9.18
N LEU A 211 36.23 10.28 8.19
CA LEU A 211 35.63 9.18 7.43
C LEU A 211 35.27 7.99 8.33
N MET A 212 36.15 7.61 9.25
CA MET A 212 35.90 6.51 10.19
C MET A 212 34.72 6.83 11.13
N PHE A 213 34.66 8.04 11.68
CA PHE A 213 33.54 8.47 12.52
C PHE A 213 32.23 8.56 11.73
N ALA A 214 32.28 9.02 10.47
CA ALA A 214 31.11 9.07 9.61
C ALA A 214 30.54 7.67 9.33
N PHE A 215 31.41 6.68 9.08
CA PHE A 215 31.01 5.29 8.92
C PHE A 215 30.34 4.73 10.19
N VAL A 216 30.91 5.01 11.37
CA VAL A 216 30.34 4.60 12.67
C VAL A 216 29.02 5.32 12.96
N GLY A 217 28.91 6.60 12.61
CA GLY A 217 27.69 7.41 12.79
C GLY A 217 26.54 6.97 11.88
N ASN A 218 26.85 6.50 10.67
CA ASN A 218 25.87 6.01 9.69
C ASN A 218 25.67 4.50 9.69
N ARG A 219 26.19 3.79 10.69
CA ARG A 219 26.09 2.32 10.77
C ARG A 219 24.65 1.80 10.71
N GLY A 220 23.70 2.51 11.32
CA GLY A 220 22.28 2.14 11.30
C GLY A 220 21.72 2.16 9.87
N LEU A 221 22.04 3.20 9.09
CA LEU A 221 21.65 3.30 7.68
C LEU A 221 22.29 2.19 6.84
N ILE A 222 23.58 1.90 7.06
CA ILE A 222 24.31 0.84 6.34
C ILE A 222 23.69 -0.53 6.65
N ARG A 223 23.45 -0.83 7.94
CA ARG A 223 22.82 -2.08 8.38
C ARG A 223 21.42 -2.25 7.79
N ASN A 224 20.62 -1.18 7.79
CA ASN A 224 19.30 -1.20 7.18
C ASN A 224 19.36 -1.46 5.67
N SER A 225 20.26 -0.78 4.97
CA SER A 225 20.45 -0.96 3.52
C SER A 225 20.86 -2.39 3.16
N VAL A 226 21.83 -2.96 3.88
CA VAL A 226 22.25 -4.36 3.67
C VAL A 226 21.11 -5.33 3.97
N TYR A 227 20.42 -5.13 5.09
CA TYR A 227 19.31 -6.00 5.48
C TYR A 227 18.18 -6.00 4.44
N TYR A 228 17.77 -4.83 3.96
CA TYR A 228 16.71 -4.74 2.96
C TYR A 228 17.15 -5.28 1.60
N ALA A 229 18.42 -5.12 1.22
CA ALA A 229 18.97 -5.72 0.00
C ALA A 229 18.96 -7.26 0.05
N GLN A 230 19.13 -7.83 1.23
CA GLN A 230 19.08 -9.29 1.45
C GLN A 230 17.66 -9.83 1.62
N TYR A 231 16.67 -8.96 1.82
CA TYR A 231 15.29 -9.38 2.01
C TYR A 231 14.75 -10.06 0.73
N LYS A 232 14.33 -11.32 0.87
CA LYS A 232 13.68 -12.08 -0.20
C LYS A 232 12.25 -12.41 0.24
N PRO A 233 11.22 -11.92 -0.48
CA PRO A 233 9.84 -12.30 -0.18
C PRO A 233 9.65 -13.80 -0.47
N TRP A 234 8.66 -14.39 0.18
CA TRP A 234 8.25 -15.75 -0.14
C TRP A 234 7.64 -15.79 -1.55
N SER A 235 7.92 -16.88 -2.28
CA SER A 235 7.28 -17.14 -3.56
C SER A 235 5.81 -17.49 -3.30
N MET A 236 4.91 -16.80 -4.00
CA MET A 236 3.47 -17.03 -3.91
C MET A 236 3.01 -17.82 -5.12
N ALA A 237 1.97 -18.64 -4.96
CA ALA A 237 1.34 -19.32 -6.07
C ALA A 237 0.90 -18.30 -7.12
N ALA A 238 1.11 -18.63 -8.39
CA ALA A 238 0.76 -17.73 -9.47
C ALA A 238 -0.77 -17.73 -9.61
N GLY A 239 -1.41 -16.56 -9.52
CA GLY A 239 -2.87 -16.43 -9.64
C GLY A 239 -3.25 -14.99 -9.92
N LEU A 240 -4.29 -14.80 -10.72
CA LEU A 240 -4.92 -13.50 -10.92
C LEU A 240 -6.38 -13.58 -10.48
N THR A 241 -6.87 -12.50 -9.90
CA THR A 241 -8.25 -12.37 -9.44
C THR A 241 -8.78 -11.03 -9.92
N LEU A 242 -9.99 -11.04 -10.48
CA LEU A 242 -10.75 -9.84 -10.76
C LEU A 242 -11.59 -9.50 -9.54
N GLU A 243 -11.37 -8.31 -8.97
CA GLU A 243 -12.12 -7.82 -7.84
C GLU A 243 -13.12 -6.74 -8.25
N PHE A 244 -14.29 -6.77 -7.63
CA PHE A 244 -15.31 -5.73 -7.74
C PHE A 244 -15.64 -5.20 -6.36
N ASP A 245 -15.46 -3.89 -6.14
CA ASP A 245 -16.03 -3.23 -4.97
C ASP A 245 -17.45 -2.79 -5.30
N LEU A 246 -18.45 -3.31 -4.60
CA LEU A 246 -19.84 -3.05 -4.91
C LEU A 246 -20.73 -2.89 -3.67
N LEU A 247 -21.85 -2.23 -3.89
CA LEU A 247 -22.97 -2.11 -2.97
C LEU A 247 -24.15 -2.83 -3.60
N ASN A 248 -24.60 -3.87 -2.90
CA ASN A 248 -25.83 -4.58 -3.25
C ASN A 248 -26.73 -4.64 -2.01
N ARG A 249 -28.05 -4.57 -2.22
CA ARG A 249 -29.05 -4.81 -1.18
C ARG A 249 -29.65 -6.23 -1.27
N GLY A 250 -29.62 -6.84 -2.45
CA GLY A 250 -30.09 -8.19 -2.65
C GLY A 250 -29.19 -9.27 -2.04
N THR A 251 -29.77 -10.46 -1.85
CA THR A 251 -29.11 -11.64 -1.25
C THR A 251 -28.78 -12.72 -2.28
N SER A 252 -28.71 -12.35 -3.56
CA SER A 252 -28.46 -13.25 -4.68
C SER A 252 -26.94 -13.47 -4.87
N ASN A 253 -26.51 -13.88 -6.07
CA ASN A 253 -25.11 -14.07 -6.40
C ASN A 253 -24.70 -13.23 -7.61
N ALA A 254 -23.42 -13.05 -7.80
CA ALA A 254 -22.89 -12.61 -9.09
C ALA A 254 -22.14 -13.76 -9.75
N GLN A 255 -22.10 -13.73 -11.08
CA GLN A 255 -21.33 -14.70 -11.86
C GLN A 255 -20.41 -13.97 -12.84
N LEU A 256 -19.13 -14.33 -12.83
CA LEU A 256 -18.19 -13.90 -13.85
C LEU A 256 -17.99 -15.03 -14.84
N PHE A 257 -18.15 -14.73 -16.12
CA PHE A 257 -17.84 -15.62 -17.24
C PHE A 257 -16.65 -15.08 -18.01
N TRP A 258 -15.84 -15.99 -18.52
CA TRP A 258 -14.78 -15.68 -19.46
C TRP A 258 -14.88 -16.61 -20.68
N ASP A 259 -14.39 -16.15 -21.83
CA ASP A 259 -14.35 -16.95 -23.06
C ASP A 259 -12.89 -17.18 -23.44
N THR A 260 -12.40 -18.42 -23.41
CA THR A 260 -11.04 -18.74 -23.91
C THR A 260 -11.01 -19.16 -25.39
N GLY A 261 -12.15 -19.15 -26.07
CA GLY A 261 -12.29 -19.41 -27.50
C GLY A 261 -13.50 -20.24 -27.89
N ALA A 262 -14.24 -20.80 -26.93
CA ALA A 262 -15.44 -21.62 -27.16
C ALA A 262 -16.75 -20.84 -27.01
N GLY A 263 -16.68 -19.53 -26.77
CA GLY A 263 -17.81 -18.70 -26.37
C GLY A 263 -18.09 -18.79 -24.86
N VAL A 264 -18.98 -17.91 -24.38
CA VAL A 264 -19.42 -17.86 -22.98
C VAL A 264 -20.13 -19.16 -22.61
N ASN A 265 -19.67 -19.84 -21.56
CA ASN A 265 -20.24 -21.10 -21.08
C ASN A 265 -20.06 -21.28 -19.56
N GLU A 266 -20.87 -22.16 -18.96
CA GLU A 266 -20.88 -22.39 -17.51
C GLU A 266 -19.57 -23.00 -16.97
N ALA A 267 -18.84 -23.78 -17.76
CA ALA A 267 -17.56 -24.35 -17.33
C ALA A 267 -16.47 -23.27 -17.19
N GLU A 268 -16.60 -22.17 -17.94
CA GLU A 268 -15.73 -21.00 -17.91
C GLU A 268 -16.34 -19.85 -17.10
N SER A 269 -16.79 -20.18 -15.90
CA SER A 269 -17.42 -19.21 -15.02
C SER A 269 -17.18 -19.48 -13.54
N LYS A 270 -17.38 -18.44 -12.72
CA LYS A 270 -17.45 -18.54 -11.26
C LYS A 270 -18.56 -17.69 -10.69
N ARG A 271 -19.32 -18.30 -9.78
CA ARG A 271 -20.33 -17.64 -8.96
C ARG A 271 -19.76 -17.25 -7.61
N GLN A 272 -20.24 -16.15 -7.07
CA GLN A 272 -20.00 -15.73 -5.70
C GLN A 272 -21.26 -15.08 -5.14
N ASP A 273 -21.68 -15.53 -3.96
CA ASP A 273 -22.85 -14.97 -3.27
C ASP A 273 -22.53 -13.60 -2.67
N TYR A 274 -23.53 -12.73 -2.61
CA TYR A 274 -23.42 -11.46 -1.88
C TYR A 274 -23.51 -11.70 -0.37
N GLU A 275 -22.71 -10.97 0.40
CA GLU A 275 -22.92 -10.88 1.84
C GLU A 275 -24.20 -10.06 2.14
N PRO A 276 -25.09 -10.51 3.04
CA PRO A 276 -26.36 -9.84 3.30
C PRO A 276 -26.16 -8.60 4.18
N HIS A 277 -25.79 -7.48 3.56
CA HIS A 277 -25.67 -6.18 4.21
C HIS A 277 -25.77 -5.01 3.22
N GLN A 278 -26.07 -3.80 3.69
CA GLN A 278 -26.22 -2.61 2.83
C GLN A 278 -24.91 -1.82 2.60
N GLY A 279 -23.79 -2.29 3.14
CA GLY A 279 -22.50 -1.62 2.97
C GLY A 279 -21.65 -2.17 1.82
N LEU A 280 -20.48 -1.56 1.60
CA LEU A 280 -19.54 -1.94 0.56
C LEU A 280 -18.97 -3.34 0.83
N GLN A 281 -18.92 -4.18 -0.21
CA GLN A 281 -18.25 -5.49 -0.20
C GLN A 281 -17.38 -5.65 -1.43
N THR A 282 -16.41 -6.57 -1.36
CA THR A 282 -15.51 -6.90 -2.47
C THR A 282 -15.74 -8.33 -2.94
N LEU A 283 -16.26 -8.49 -4.17
CA LEU A 283 -16.31 -9.79 -4.83
C LEU A 283 -14.98 -10.10 -5.51
N ARG A 284 -14.63 -11.38 -5.61
CA ARG A 284 -13.33 -11.89 -6.05
C ARG A 284 -13.49 -13.11 -6.94
N PHE A 285 -13.25 -12.93 -8.22
CA PHE A 285 -13.36 -13.99 -9.21
C PHE A 285 -11.97 -14.37 -9.72
N PRO A 286 -11.52 -15.64 -9.57
CA PRO A 286 -10.25 -16.06 -10.15
C PRO A 286 -10.31 -15.98 -11.68
N LEU A 287 -9.23 -15.48 -12.28
CA LEU A 287 -9.08 -15.41 -13.73
C LEU A 287 -8.29 -16.61 -14.27
N PRO A 288 -8.54 -17.05 -15.51
CA PRO A 288 -7.79 -18.13 -16.13
C PRO A 288 -6.35 -17.72 -16.47
N ASP A 289 -5.47 -18.72 -16.59
CA ASP A 289 -4.06 -18.55 -16.99
C ASP A 289 -3.84 -18.48 -18.52
N LYS A 290 -4.94 -18.35 -19.27
CA LYS A 290 -4.98 -18.27 -20.72
C LYS A 290 -5.58 -16.94 -21.15
N SER A 291 -5.16 -16.45 -22.31
CA SER A 291 -5.77 -15.27 -22.92
C SER A 291 -7.27 -15.51 -23.13
N ILE A 292 -8.06 -14.50 -22.81
CA ILE A 292 -9.52 -14.49 -22.95
C ILE A 292 -9.93 -13.63 -24.15
N LYS A 293 -10.99 -14.02 -24.86
CA LYS A 293 -11.59 -13.26 -25.97
C LYS A 293 -12.72 -12.35 -25.49
N GLY A 294 -13.37 -12.71 -24.40
CA GLY A 294 -14.48 -11.96 -23.81
C GLY A 294 -14.54 -12.15 -22.30
N LEU A 295 -15.14 -11.17 -21.62
CA LEU A 295 -15.37 -11.17 -20.18
C LEU A 295 -16.77 -10.59 -19.92
N ARG A 296 -17.60 -11.37 -19.24
CA ARG A 296 -19.01 -11.05 -18.95
C ARG A 296 -19.24 -11.13 -17.45
N PHE A 297 -19.90 -10.13 -16.90
CA PHE A 297 -20.28 -10.08 -15.50
C PHE A 297 -21.80 -10.03 -15.39
N ASP A 298 -22.35 -11.02 -14.69
CA ASP A 298 -23.77 -11.14 -14.46
C ASP A 298 -24.06 -10.80 -13.01
N PRO A 299 -24.53 -9.59 -12.71
CA PRO A 299 -24.66 -9.12 -11.35
C PRO A 299 -25.71 -9.85 -10.52
N HIS A 300 -26.57 -10.69 -11.13
CA HIS A 300 -27.87 -11.17 -10.60
C HIS A 300 -28.25 -10.52 -9.28
N ASP A 301 -29.05 -9.47 -9.30
CA ASP A 301 -29.51 -8.81 -8.08
C ASP A 301 -31.03 -8.96 -7.93
N GLY A 302 -31.45 -9.54 -6.80
CA GLY A 302 -32.85 -9.71 -6.43
C GLY A 302 -33.58 -8.40 -6.12
N ASP A 303 -32.85 -7.34 -5.75
CA ASP A 303 -33.39 -6.02 -5.41
C ASP A 303 -33.31 -4.99 -6.56
N GLY A 304 -32.80 -5.42 -7.73
CA GLY A 304 -32.86 -4.68 -8.97
C GLY A 304 -31.92 -3.47 -9.09
N ARG A 305 -31.02 -3.22 -8.14
CA ARG A 305 -30.04 -2.12 -8.21
C ARG A 305 -28.69 -2.49 -7.60
N LEU A 306 -27.64 -2.44 -8.45
CA LEU A 306 -26.25 -2.64 -8.06
C LEU A 306 -25.43 -1.36 -8.28
N GLU A 307 -24.58 -0.98 -7.32
CA GLU A 307 -23.56 0.06 -7.52
C GLU A 307 -22.15 -0.54 -7.45
N ILE A 308 -21.34 -0.36 -8.48
CA ILE A 308 -19.94 -0.81 -8.56
C ILE A 308 -19.05 0.42 -8.43
N ARG A 309 -18.11 0.44 -7.48
CA ARG A 309 -17.19 1.56 -7.21
C ARG A 309 -15.77 1.33 -7.69
N GLY A 310 -15.41 0.10 -8.03
CA GLY A 310 -14.08 -0.19 -8.52
C GLY A 310 -13.98 -1.60 -9.10
N ILE A 311 -13.18 -1.72 -10.16
CA ILE A 311 -12.87 -3.00 -10.80
C ILE A 311 -11.35 -3.07 -10.98
N ARG A 312 -10.74 -4.16 -10.51
CA ARG A 312 -9.28 -4.31 -10.55
C ARG A 312 -8.85 -5.75 -10.72
N VAL A 313 -7.72 -5.96 -11.38
CA VAL A 313 -7.03 -7.25 -11.43
C VAL A 313 -5.93 -7.22 -10.38
N VAL A 314 -5.97 -8.19 -9.45
CA VAL A 314 -4.95 -8.39 -8.43
C VAL A 314 -4.24 -9.72 -8.65
N ASP A 315 -2.99 -9.82 -8.19
CA ASP A 315 -2.30 -11.11 -8.09
C ASP A 315 -2.63 -11.84 -6.79
N ALA A 316 -2.13 -13.06 -6.64
CA ALA A 316 -2.30 -13.87 -5.42
C ALA A 316 -1.78 -13.17 -4.15
N GLY A 317 -0.86 -12.22 -4.29
CA GLY A 317 -0.38 -11.37 -3.22
C GLY A 317 -1.26 -10.16 -2.94
N GLN A 318 -2.41 -10.02 -3.60
CA GLN A 318 -3.26 -8.83 -3.55
C GLN A 318 -2.54 -7.57 -4.02
N ARG A 319 -1.49 -7.70 -4.86
CA ARG A 319 -0.93 -6.54 -5.55
C ARG A 319 -1.82 -6.22 -6.74
N THR A 320 -2.22 -4.97 -6.88
CA THR A 320 -2.95 -4.48 -8.03
C THR A 320 -2.05 -4.52 -9.26
N ARG A 321 -2.50 -5.23 -10.30
CA ARG A 321 -1.82 -5.37 -11.60
C ARG A 321 -2.45 -4.48 -12.67
N ALA A 322 -3.75 -4.23 -12.55
CA ALA A 322 -4.48 -3.30 -13.39
C ALA A 322 -5.72 -2.78 -12.64
N VAL A 323 -6.03 -1.49 -12.81
CA VAL A 323 -7.35 -0.93 -12.50
C VAL A 323 -8.09 -0.79 -13.82
N LEU A 324 -9.30 -1.33 -13.91
CA LEU A 324 -10.12 -1.25 -15.11
C LEU A 324 -11.05 -0.03 -14.99
N PRO A 325 -11.22 0.76 -16.05
CA PRO A 325 -12.12 1.90 -16.01
C PRO A 325 -13.56 1.41 -15.85
N LEU A 326 -14.33 2.09 -15.01
CA LEU A 326 -15.74 1.75 -14.75
C LEU A 326 -16.60 1.85 -16.02
N SER A 327 -16.25 2.77 -16.93
CA SER A 327 -16.84 2.91 -18.26
C SER A 327 -16.57 1.74 -19.21
N ALA A 328 -15.70 0.78 -18.82
CA ALA A 328 -15.50 -0.45 -19.59
C ALA A 328 -16.71 -1.39 -19.55
N LEU A 329 -17.56 -1.29 -18.52
CA LEU A 329 -18.71 -2.17 -18.36
C LEU A 329 -19.89 -1.69 -19.21
N ARG A 330 -20.49 -2.59 -19.97
CA ARG A 330 -21.58 -2.30 -20.90
C ARG A 330 -22.78 -3.17 -20.59
N ALA A 331 -23.97 -2.59 -20.64
CA ALA A 331 -25.22 -3.32 -20.55
C ALA A 331 -25.45 -4.12 -21.83
N VAL A 332 -25.89 -5.38 -21.70
CA VAL A 332 -26.19 -6.26 -22.83
C VAL A 332 -27.64 -6.70 -22.81
N SER A 333 -28.10 -7.30 -21.71
CA SER A 333 -29.46 -7.83 -21.58
C SER A 333 -30.01 -7.59 -20.19
N GLN A 334 -31.31 -7.35 -20.10
CA GLN A 334 -32.07 -7.24 -18.83
C GLN A 334 -31.55 -6.16 -17.85
N ILE A 335 -30.81 -5.18 -18.37
CA ILE A 335 -30.40 -3.96 -17.66
C ILE A 335 -31.29 -2.82 -18.15
N ALA A 336 -32.13 -2.28 -17.27
CA ALA A 336 -32.97 -1.13 -17.57
C ALA A 336 -32.15 0.15 -17.73
N LYS A 337 -31.09 0.30 -16.92
CA LYS A 337 -30.24 1.49 -16.90
C LYS A 337 -28.81 1.16 -16.48
N LEU A 338 -27.84 1.74 -17.16
CA LEU A 338 -26.43 1.75 -16.77
C LEU A 338 -25.91 3.18 -16.84
N GLU A 339 -25.51 3.72 -15.69
CA GLU A 339 -24.87 5.04 -15.58
C GLU A 339 -23.46 4.86 -15.02
N ALA A 340 -22.45 5.13 -15.85
CA ALA A 340 -21.05 5.07 -15.46
C ALA A 340 -20.48 6.49 -15.29
N THR A 341 -19.88 6.74 -14.13
CA THR A 341 -18.99 7.87 -13.87
C THR A 341 -17.59 7.35 -13.54
N ASP A 342 -16.64 8.26 -13.32
CA ASP A 342 -15.29 7.88 -12.88
C ASP A 342 -15.26 7.29 -11.46
N GLU A 343 -16.28 7.58 -10.63
CA GLU A 343 -16.36 7.11 -9.24
C GLU A 343 -17.21 5.85 -9.05
N ARG A 344 -18.24 5.66 -9.89
CA ARG A 344 -19.17 4.54 -9.77
C ARG A 344 -19.89 4.19 -11.07
N VAL A 345 -20.30 2.93 -11.20
CA VAL A 345 -21.34 2.48 -12.13
C VAL A 345 -22.57 2.13 -11.32
N VAL A 346 -23.73 2.67 -11.72
CA VAL A 346 -25.03 2.27 -11.19
C VAL A 346 -25.75 1.45 -12.25
N LEU A 347 -26.13 0.23 -11.90
CA LEU A 347 -26.93 -0.67 -12.70
C LEU A 347 -28.32 -0.77 -12.09
N GLU A 348 -29.34 -0.54 -12.91
CA GLU A 348 -30.74 -0.85 -12.58
C GLU A 348 -31.17 -2.02 -13.46
N ILE A 349 -31.53 -3.13 -12.84
CA ILE A 349 -32.02 -4.34 -13.51
C ILE A 349 -33.51 -4.17 -13.77
N ALA A 350 -33.97 -4.61 -14.93
CA ALA A 350 -35.38 -4.52 -15.27
C ALA A 350 -36.24 -5.39 -14.35
N ALA A 351 -37.41 -4.87 -13.95
CA ALA A 351 -38.27 -5.53 -12.98
C ALA A 351 -38.74 -6.91 -13.45
N GLY A 352 -38.57 -7.93 -12.60
CA GLY A 352 -38.98 -9.30 -12.89
C GLY A 352 -38.02 -10.12 -13.76
N GLU A 353 -36.95 -9.50 -14.24
CA GLU A 353 -35.88 -10.18 -14.98
C GLU A 353 -34.94 -10.96 -14.03
N LYS A 354 -34.33 -12.03 -14.53
CA LYS A 354 -33.54 -12.97 -13.72
C LYS A 354 -32.08 -13.11 -14.14
N ASP A 355 -31.77 -12.72 -15.37
CA ASP A 355 -30.50 -12.92 -16.05
C ASP A 355 -29.94 -11.57 -16.56
N PRO A 356 -29.62 -10.61 -15.66
CA PRO A 356 -28.98 -9.37 -16.06
C PRO A 356 -27.56 -9.64 -16.56
N ILE A 357 -27.22 -9.09 -17.73
CA ILE A 357 -25.94 -9.33 -18.39
C ILE A 357 -25.22 -8.02 -18.63
N THR A 358 -23.96 -7.97 -18.18
CA THR A 358 -23.01 -6.94 -18.56
C THR A 358 -21.75 -7.53 -19.18
N GLU A 359 -21.11 -6.79 -20.08
CA GLU A 359 -19.88 -7.21 -20.75
C GLU A 359 -18.81 -6.14 -20.64
N PHE A 360 -17.56 -6.58 -20.58
CA PHE A 360 -16.40 -5.69 -20.63
C PHE A 360 -16.07 -5.32 -22.06
N SER A 361 -15.70 -4.06 -22.27
CA SER A 361 -15.22 -3.57 -23.55
C SER A 361 -13.96 -4.34 -24.01
N PRO A 362 -13.73 -4.46 -25.34
CA PRO A 362 -12.54 -5.12 -25.87
C PRO A 362 -11.22 -4.52 -25.35
N ALA A 363 -11.17 -3.21 -25.08
CA ALA A 363 -10.00 -2.55 -24.52
C ALA A 363 -9.68 -3.02 -23.09
N ALA A 364 -10.70 -3.20 -22.25
CA ALA A 364 -10.51 -3.75 -20.91
C ALA A 364 -10.09 -5.23 -20.97
N VAL A 365 -10.68 -6.03 -21.87
CA VAL A 365 -10.26 -7.42 -22.10
C VAL A 365 -8.79 -7.49 -22.54
N ALA A 366 -8.35 -6.59 -23.44
CA ALA A 366 -6.95 -6.49 -23.85
C ALA A 366 -6.02 -6.13 -22.67
N GLN A 367 -6.44 -5.22 -21.78
CA GLN A 367 -5.70 -4.88 -20.57
C GLN A 367 -5.55 -6.09 -19.64
N VAL A 368 -6.63 -6.86 -19.42
CA VAL A 368 -6.60 -8.11 -18.63
C VAL A 368 -5.65 -9.12 -19.26
N ASN A 369 -5.70 -9.32 -20.58
CA ASN A 369 -4.78 -10.20 -21.30
C ASN A 369 -3.32 -9.75 -21.21
N GLY A 370 -3.06 -8.45 -21.19
CA GLY A 370 -1.73 -7.90 -20.93
C GLY A 370 -1.19 -8.35 -19.57
N VAL A 371 -2.04 -8.32 -18.54
CA VAL A 371 -1.69 -8.80 -17.20
C VAL A 371 -1.50 -10.32 -17.16
N ILE A 372 -2.39 -11.10 -17.78
CA ILE A 372 -2.29 -12.57 -17.88
C ILE A 372 -0.98 -12.97 -18.55
N SER A 373 -0.61 -12.27 -19.63
CA SER A 373 0.62 -12.56 -20.38
C SER A 373 1.88 -12.23 -19.58
N ALA A 374 1.87 -11.12 -18.83
CA ALA A 374 2.99 -10.71 -17.97
C ALA A 374 3.17 -11.56 -16.70
N LYS A 375 2.29 -12.55 -16.46
CA LYS A 375 2.44 -13.58 -15.42
C LYS A 375 3.43 -14.68 -15.83
N ARG A 376 3.61 -14.88 -17.14
CA ARG A 376 4.58 -15.81 -17.73
C ARG A 376 5.96 -15.17 -17.79
#